data_AF-A0A0X1KHR7-F1
#
_entry.id   AF-A0A0X1KHR7-F1
#
_cell.length_a   1.000
_cell.length_b   1.000
_cell.length_c   1.000
_cell.angle_alpha   90.00
_cell.angle_beta   90.00
_cell.angle_gamma   90.00
#
_symmetry.space_group_name_H-M   'P 1'
#
loop_
_entity.id
_entity.type
_entity.pdbx_description
1 polymer ?
#
loop_
_entity_poly.entity_id
_entity_poly.type
_entity_poly.pdbx_seq_one_letter_code
_entity_poly.pdbx_strand_id
1 'polypeptide(L)'
;MEQRGVIHIGLPELSEEEIIAIGELAQNVIIKHVFSELNRSEVKDIEVTTRINRDDTLNLEIEVYLEVPVFVKVDVEKLIEEALEKAYDAVEKRLREIANEGKD
;
A
#
# COMPACT_ATOMS: atom_id res chain seq x y z
N MET A 1 -11.65 17.22 -1.72
CA MET A 1 -11.16 16.88 -0.38
C MET A 1 -10.00 15.95 -0.59
N GLU A 2 -8.87 16.25 0.02
CA GLU A 2 -7.66 15.43 -0.07
C GLU A 2 -7.32 14.87 1.31
N GLN A 3 -6.78 13.65 1.33
CA GLN A 3 -6.18 13.06 2.52
C GLN A 3 -4.91 12.30 2.16
N ARG A 4 -4.07 12.10 3.17
CA ARG A 4 -2.84 11.31 3.09
C ARG A 4 -2.79 10.29 4.22
N GLY A 5 -2.26 9.11 3.93
CA GLY A 5 -1.95 8.10 4.94
C GLY A 5 -0.60 7.45 4.64
N VAL A 6 0.08 7.01 5.70
CA VAL A 6 1.39 6.37 5.59
C VAL A 6 1.50 5.20 6.55
N ILE A 7 2.12 4.12 6.11
CA ILE A 7 2.56 3.01 6.97
C ILE A 7 4.01 2.63 6.66
N HIS A 8 4.64 1.99 7.64
CA HIS A 8 5.98 1.45 7.55
C HIS A 8 5.95 -0.04 7.85
N ILE A 9 6.56 -0.83 6.97
CA ILE A 9 6.65 -2.28 7.09
C ILE A 9 8.12 -2.67 7.15
N GLY A 10 8.54 -3.19 8.30
CA GLY A 10 9.85 -3.81 8.43
C GLY A 10 9.97 -5.01 7.49
N LEU A 11 11.00 -5.03 6.66
CA LEU A 11 11.26 -6.09 5.70
C LEU A 11 12.41 -6.98 6.19
N PRO A 12 12.34 -8.30 5.98
CA PRO A 12 13.50 -9.18 6.13
C PRO A 12 14.54 -8.89 5.04
N GLU A 13 15.68 -9.57 5.07
CA GLU A 13 16.58 -9.55 3.93
C GLU A 13 15.86 -10.14 2.69
N LEU A 14 15.77 -9.32 1.65
CA LEU A 14 15.09 -9.63 0.39
C LEU A 14 15.99 -9.23 -0.78
N SER A 15 15.88 -9.97 -1.88
CA SER A 15 16.44 -9.57 -3.16
C SER A 15 15.77 -8.30 -3.70
N GLU A 16 16.43 -7.61 -4.63
CA GLU A 16 15.84 -6.43 -5.28
C GLU A 16 14.52 -6.76 -6.01
N GLU A 17 14.43 -7.94 -6.63
CA GLU A 17 13.22 -8.40 -7.31
C GLU A 17 12.06 -8.62 -6.33
N GLU A 18 12.32 -9.24 -5.17
CA GLU A 18 11.30 -9.43 -4.14
C GLU A 18 10.85 -8.10 -3.55
N ILE A 19 11.77 -7.16 -3.33
CA ILE A 19 11.45 -5.82 -2.84
C ILE A 19 10.52 -5.09 -3.81
N ILE A 20 10.83 -5.13 -5.11
CA ILE A 20 9.98 -4.52 -6.15
C ILE A 20 8.60 -5.19 -6.15
N ALA A 21 8.55 -6.53 -6.13
CA ALA A 21 7.30 -7.28 -6.13
C ALA A 21 6.41 -6.98 -4.90
N ILE A 22 7.01 -6.78 -3.73
CA ILE A 22 6.30 -6.38 -2.52
C ILE A 22 5.73 -4.96 -2.65
N GLY A 23 6.51 -4.02 -3.18
CA GLY A 23 6.04 -2.65 -3.44
C GLY A 23 4.87 -2.62 -4.43
N GLU A 24 4.99 -3.34 -5.55
CA GLU A 24 3.91 -3.47 -6.54
C GLU A 24 2.67 -4.16 -5.96
N LEU A 25 2.84 -5.18 -5.12
CA LEU A 25 1.73 -5.84 -4.44
C LEU A 25 0.96 -4.84 -3.57
N ALA A 26 1.66 -4.06 -2.74
CA ALA A 26 1.05 -3.04 -1.88
C ALA A 26 0.28 -2.00 -2.71
N GLN A 27 0.90 -1.45 -3.76
CA GLN A 27 0.26 -0.47 -4.64
C GLN A 27 -1.01 -1.04 -5.28
N ASN A 28 -0.93 -2.26 -5.82
CA ASN A 28 -2.05 -2.91 -6.48
C ASN A 28 -3.22 -3.17 -5.53
N VAL A 29 -2.95 -3.59 -4.29
CA VAL A 29 -3.99 -3.83 -3.28
C VAL A 29 -4.70 -2.53 -2.93
N ILE A 30 -3.95 -1.45 -2.70
CA ILE A 30 -4.52 -0.13 -2.36
C ILE A 30 -5.38 0.39 -3.51
N ILE A 31 -4.84 0.42 -4.74
CA ILE A 31 -5.56 0.90 -5.91
C ILE A 31 -6.84 0.09 -6.12
N LYS A 32 -6.76 -1.24 -6.03
CA LYS A 32 -7.95 -2.11 -6.17
C LYS A 32 -8.99 -1.83 -5.09
N HIS A 33 -8.59 -1.60 -3.85
CA HIS A 33 -9.54 -1.30 -2.80
C HIS A 33 -10.19 0.07 -2.98
N VAL A 34 -9.43 1.12 -3.31
CA VAL A 34 -10.01 2.44 -3.57
C VAL A 34 -11.05 2.37 -4.70
N PHE A 35 -10.73 1.67 -5.79
CA PHE A 35 -11.68 1.49 -6.90
C PHE A 35 -12.76 0.42 -6.67
N SER A 36 -12.72 -0.32 -5.56
CA SER A 36 -13.87 -1.15 -5.12
C SER A 36 -14.92 -0.31 -4.42
N GLU A 37 -14.50 0.76 -3.74
CA GLU A 37 -15.39 1.65 -2.98
C GLU A 37 -15.81 2.91 -3.75
N LEU A 38 -14.97 3.37 -4.69
CA LEU A 38 -15.19 4.58 -5.48
C LEU A 38 -15.24 4.29 -6.97
N ASN A 39 -16.18 4.94 -7.66
CA ASN A 39 -16.18 4.96 -9.11
C ASN A 39 -15.05 5.86 -9.64
N ARG A 40 -14.63 5.63 -10.89
CA ARG A 40 -13.58 6.44 -11.54
C ARG A 40 -13.87 7.94 -11.57
N SER A 41 -15.14 8.34 -11.64
CA SER A 41 -15.54 9.76 -11.60
C SER A 41 -15.47 10.39 -10.22
N GLU A 42 -15.41 9.58 -9.16
CA GLU A 42 -15.36 10.01 -7.77
C GLU A 42 -13.92 10.16 -7.26
N VAL A 43 -12.96 9.61 -8.00
CA VAL A 43 -11.52 9.82 -7.78
C VAL A 43 -11.08 10.98 -8.66
N LYS A 44 -10.73 12.12 -8.04
CA LYS A 44 -10.10 13.24 -8.75
C LYS A 44 -8.63 12.95 -8.99
N ASP A 45 -7.94 12.43 -7.97
CA ASP A 45 -6.54 12.03 -8.05
C ASP A 45 -6.24 10.94 -7.03
N ILE A 46 -5.31 10.05 -7.35
CA ILE A 46 -4.79 9.04 -6.44
C ILE A 46 -3.32 8.80 -6.74
N GLU A 47 -2.48 8.89 -5.72
CA GLU A 47 -1.07 8.55 -5.78
C GLU A 47 -0.76 7.52 -4.70
N VAL A 48 -0.06 6.46 -5.08
CA VAL A 48 0.48 5.48 -4.13
C VAL A 48 1.97 5.40 -4.35
N THR A 49 2.73 5.82 -3.35
CA THR A 49 4.20 5.85 -3.41
C THR A 49 4.75 4.79 -2.46
N THR A 50 5.65 3.95 -2.96
CA THR A 50 6.40 3.00 -2.14
C THR A 50 7.87 3.40 -2.12
N ARG A 51 8.46 3.52 -0.93
CA ARG A 51 9.87 3.88 -0.74
C ARG A 51 10.57 2.81 0.07
N ILE A 52 11.77 2.45 -0.35
CA ILE A 52 12.62 1.49 0.33
C ILE A 52 13.75 2.24 1.00
N ASN A 53 13.81 2.14 2.32
CA ASN A 53 14.89 2.73 3.10
C ASN A 53 15.81 1.60 3.57
N ARG A 54 17.09 1.68 3.18
CA ARG A 54 18.19 0.80 3.61
C ARG A 54 19.12 1.60 4.52
N ASP A 55 18.60 2.02 5.68
CA ASP A 55 19.43 2.54 6.76
C ASP A 55 19.80 1.37 7.70
N ASP A 56 19.51 1.48 9.00
CA ASP A 56 19.82 0.43 9.99
C ASP A 56 18.94 -0.83 9.85
N THR A 57 17.76 -0.70 9.24
CA THR A 57 16.83 -1.81 8.95
C THR A 57 16.18 -1.60 7.58
N LEU A 58 15.98 -2.68 6.81
CA LEU A 58 15.22 -2.59 5.57
C LEU A 58 13.75 -2.30 5.90
N ASN A 59 13.24 -1.18 5.41
CA ASN A 59 11.87 -0.73 5.65
C ASN A 59 11.21 -0.34 4.34
N LEU A 60 9.95 -0.74 4.18
CA LEU A 60 9.06 -0.30 3.12
C LEU A 60 8.09 0.73 3.69
N GLU A 61 8.21 1.96 3.22
CA GLU A 61 7.22 3.00 3.44
C GLU A 61 6.19 2.98 2.31
N ILE A 62 4.91 3.03 2.66
CA ILE A 62 3.80 3.14 1.71
C ILE A 62 3.03 4.40 2.06
N GLU A 63 3.02 5.36 1.14
CA GLU A 63 2.26 6.61 1.24
C GLU A 63 1.12 6.59 0.23
N VAL A 64 -0.08 6.94 0.68
CA VAL A 64 -1.28 7.07 -0.15
C VAL A 64 -1.76 8.49 -0.06
N TYR A 65 -1.97 9.11 -1.22
CA TYR A 65 -2.69 10.34 -1.38
C TYR A 65 -3.96 10.06 -2.18
N LEU A 66 -5.10 10.55 -1.68
CA LEU A 66 -6.39 10.42 -2.37
C LEU A 66 -7.11 11.77 -2.35
N GLU A 67 -7.50 12.23 -3.54
CA GLU A 67 -8.34 13.40 -3.71
C GLU A 67 -9.67 13.01 -4.37
N VAL A 68 -10.77 13.47 -3.76
CA VAL A 68 -12.13 13.32 -4.28
C VAL A 68 -12.79 14.69 -4.52
N PRO A 69 -13.72 14.83 -5.47
CA PRO A 69 -14.50 16.05 -5.64
C PRO A 69 -15.25 16.44 -4.36
N VAL A 70 -15.41 17.74 -4.09
CA VAL A 70 -16.02 18.27 -2.85
C VAL A 70 -17.48 17.83 -2.62
N PHE A 71 -18.17 17.42 -3.67
CA PHE A 71 -19.55 16.95 -3.60
C PHE A 71 -19.68 15.45 -3.29
N VAL A 72 -18.57 14.69 -3.35
CA VAL A 72 -18.54 13.27 -2.97
C VAL A 72 -18.57 13.18 -1.44
N LYS A 73 -19.52 12.41 -0.91
CA LYS A 73 -19.70 12.20 0.54
C LYS A 73 -19.14 10.84 0.94
N VAL A 74 -17.81 10.75 0.97
CA VAL A 74 -17.08 9.56 1.45
C VAL A 74 -16.14 9.96 2.57
N ASP A 75 -15.96 9.05 3.52
CA ASP A 75 -14.91 9.16 4.53
C ASP A 75 -13.57 8.73 3.90
N VAL A 76 -12.84 9.70 3.36
CA VAL A 76 -11.58 9.45 2.65
C VAL A 76 -10.49 8.95 3.61
N GLU A 77 -10.48 9.44 4.85
CA GLU A 77 -9.51 9.03 5.86
C GLU A 77 -9.69 7.55 6.17
N LYS A 78 -10.92 7.13 6.49
CA LYS A 78 -11.24 5.73 6.74
C LYS A 78 -10.95 4.83 5.53
N LEU A 79 -11.26 5.29 4.30
CA LEU A 79 -10.95 4.53 3.10
C LEU A 79 -9.44 4.30 2.91
N ILE A 80 -8.62 5.31 3.22
CA ILE A 80 -7.16 5.18 3.19
C ILE A 80 -6.70 4.20 4.27
N GLU A 81 -7.21 4.29 5.50
CA GLU A 81 -6.88 3.35 6.58
C GLU A 81 -7.17 1.89 6.19
N GLU A 82 -8.36 1.62 5.66
CA GLU A 82 -8.76 0.27 5.22
C GLU A 82 -7.88 -0.22 4.05
N ALA A 83 -7.45 0.68 3.16
CA ALA A 83 -6.56 0.32 2.05
C ALA A 83 -5.15 -0.03 2.52
N LEU A 84 -4.63 0.75 3.48
CA LEU A 84 -3.33 0.52 4.09
C LEU A 84 -3.31 -0.77 4.92
N GLU A 85 -4.37 -1.06 5.68
CA GLU A 85 -4.51 -2.32 6.42
C GLU A 85 -4.51 -3.53 5.48
N LYS A 86 -5.28 -3.49 4.39
CA LYS A 86 -5.28 -4.57 3.39
C LYS A 86 -3.92 -4.74 2.71
N ALA A 87 -3.22 -3.65 2.46
CA ALA A 87 -1.86 -3.70 1.91
C ALA A 87 -0.90 -4.36 2.88
N TYR A 88 -0.96 -4.00 4.17
CA TYR A 88 -0.17 -4.62 5.23
C TYR A 88 -0.40 -6.13 5.27
N ASP A 89 -1.65 -6.59 5.32
CA ASP A 89 -1.99 -8.01 5.38
C ASP A 89 -1.48 -8.78 4.16
N ALA A 90 -1.62 -8.20 2.96
CA ALA A 90 -1.16 -8.81 1.73
C ALA A 90 0.37 -8.93 1.68
N VAL A 91 1.08 -7.87 2.10
CA VAL A 91 2.54 -7.85 2.18
C VAL A 91 3.02 -8.85 3.22
N GLU A 92 2.46 -8.84 4.43
CA GLU A 92 2.85 -9.76 5.50
C GLU A 92 2.66 -11.22 5.06
N LYS A 93 1.53 -11.54 4.43
CA LYS A 93 1.28 -12.86 3.86
C LYS A 93 2.36 -13.24 2.85
N ARG A 94 2.72 -12.35 1.92
CA ARG A 94 3.73 -12.63 0.90
C ARG A 94 5.12 -12.83 1.50
N LEU A 95 5.48 -12.05 2.52
CA LEU A 95 6.75 -12.23 3.25
C LEU A 95 6.81 -13.59 3.95
N ARG A 96 5.70 -14.07 4.53
CA ARG A 96 5.63 -15.42 5.11
C ARG A 96 5.79 -16.51 4.06
N GLU A 97 5.25 -16.33 2.86
CA GLU A 97 5.44 -17.27 1.74
C GLU A 97 6.91 -17.36 1.34
N ILE A 98 7.56 -16.22 1.11
CA ILE A 98 9.00 -16.14 0.77
C ILE A 98 9.86 -16.84 1.85
N ALA A 99 9.59 -16.56 3.13
CA ALA A 99 10.33 -17.16 4.25
C ALA A 99 10.14 -18.69 4.38
N ASN A 100 9.06 -19.24 3.81
CA ASN A 100 8.80 -20.68 3.80
C ASN A 100 9.34 -21.37 2.54
N GLU A 101 9.38 -20.67 1.39
CA GLU A 101 10.00 -21.18 0.15
C GLU A 101 11.51 -21.43 0.32
N GLY A 102 12.19 -20.71 1.23
CA GLY A 102 13.60 -20.92 1.56
C GLY A 102 13.91 -22.09 2.52
N LYS A 103 12.94 -22.95 2.87
CA LYS A 103 13.10 -24.04 3.87
C LYS A 103 13.15 -25.47 3.31
N ASP A 104 13.30 -25.64 2.00
CA ASP A 104 13.44 -26.96 1.36
C ASP A 104 14.90 -27.36 1.07
#